data_AF-B4QW46-F1
#
_entry.id   AF-B4QW46-F1
#
_cell.length_a   1.000
_cell.length_b   1.000
_cell.length_c   1.000
_cell.angle_alpha   90.00
_cell.angle_beta   90.00
_cell.angle_gamma   90.00
#
_symmetry.space_group_name_H-M   'P 1'
#
loop_
_entity.id
_entity.type
_entity.pdbx_description
1 polymer ?
#
loop_
_entity_poly.entity_id
_entity_poly.type
_entity_poly.pdbx_seq_one_letter_code
_entity_poly.pdbx_strand_id
1 'polypeptide(L)' 'MLLKCTWLLVLVLSVMAGAFASSGCPAGYSAENNRCTIERPVHGSCPPGSSYSLNINKCVHS' A
#
# COMPACT_ATOMS: atom_id res chain seq x y z
N MET A 1 -39.67 -5.92 -5.38
CA MET A 1 -38.60 -6.42 -4.50
C MET A 1 -37.17 -5.95 -4.86
N LEU A 2 -36.91 -5.19 -5.95
CA LEU A 2 -35.53 -4.82 -6.33
C LEU A 2 -34.92 -3.63 -5.54
N LEU A 3 -35.72 -2.67 -5.05
CA LEU A 3 -35.22 -1.44 -4.39
C LEU A 3 -34.61 -1.64 -3.00
N LYS A 4 -34.79 -2.81 -2.37
CA LYS A 4 -34.21 -3.12 -1.05
C LYS A 4 -32.79 -3.65 -1.15
N CYS A 5 -32.45 -4.30 -2.26
CA CYS A 5 -31.12 -4.86 -2.49
C CYS A 5 -30.13 -3.80 -2.98
N THR A 6 -30.61 -2.68 -3.55
CA THR A 6 -29.74 -1.59 -4.02
C THR A 6 -28.99 -0.90 -2.88
N TRP A 7 -29.63 -0.70 -1.72
CA TRP A 7 -28.96 -0.15 -0.53
C TRP A 7 -27.87 -1.08 0.00
N LEU A 8 -28.13 -2.40 0.04
CA LEU A 8 -27.13 -3.40 0.41
C LEU A 8 -25.96 -3.43 -0.58
N LEU A 9 -26.25 -3.34 -1.88
CA LEU A 9 -25.22 -3.27 -2.93
C LEU A 9 -24.33 -2.04 -2.79
N VAL A 10 -24.91 -0.87 -2.53
CA VAL A 10 -24.16 0.39 -2.30
C VAL A 10 -23.29 0.28 -1.04
N LEU A 11 -23.80 -0.33 0.03
CA LEU A 11 -23.05 -0.53 1.26
C LEU A 11 -21.86 -1.48 1.03
N VAL A 12 -22.06 -2.58 0.29
CA VAL A 12 -20.98 -3.52 -0.06
C VAL A 12 -19.92 -2.88 -0.96
N LEU A 13 -20.31 -2.07 -1.96
CA LEU A 13 -19.37 -1.33 -2.79
C LEU A 13 -18.54 -0.31 -1.98
N SER A 14 -19.17 0.39 -1.04
CA SER A 14 -18.48 1.35 -0.16
C SER A 14 -17.43 0.69 0.74
N VAL A 15 -17.73 -0.51 1.26
CA VAL A 15 -16.78 -1.26 2.10
C VAL A 15 -15.61 -1.78 1.26
N MET A 16 -15.87 -2.24 0.03
CA MET A 16 -14.82 -2.68 -0.88
C MET A 16 -13.86 -1.56 -1.28
N ALA A 17 -14.35 -0.35 -1.54
CA ALA A 17 -13.49 0.79 -1.84
C ALA A 17 -12.53 1.14 -0.68
N GLY A 18 -12.97 0.97 0.57
CA GLY A 18 -12.14 1.18 1.75
C GLY A 18 -11.04 0.13 1.95
N ALA A 19 -11.27 -1.10 1.47
CA ALA A 19 -10.28 -2.19 1.60
C ALA A 19 -9.06 -2.00 0.68
N PHE A 20 -9.23 -1.34 -0.47
CA PHE A 20 -8.14 -1.04 -1.42
C PHE A 20 -7.34 0.22 -1.06
N ALA A 21 -7.76 1.00 -0.06
CA ALA A 21 -7.02 2.17 0.41
C ALA A 21 -5.77 1.81 1.27
N SER A 22 -5.52 0.52 1.48
CA SER A 22 -4.44 0.02 2.35
C SER A 22 -3.05 -0.01 1.70
N SER A 23 -2.83 0.69 0.59
CA SER A 23 -1.49 0.85 0.02
C SER A 23 -1.23 2.31 -0.33
N GLY A 24 -1.12 3.15 0.70
CA GLY A 24 -0.57 4.51 0.59
C GLY A 24 0.92 4.56 0.20
N CYS A 25 1.39 3.53 -0.49
CA CYS A 25 2.76 3.39 -0.91
C CYS A 25 2.91 3.77 -2.39
N PRO A 26 3.96 4.54 -2.74
CA PRO A 26 4.23 4.87 -4.12
C PRO A 26 4.46 3.60 -4.95
N ALA A 27 4.21 3.69 -6.26
CA ALA A 27 4.37 2.57 -7.18
C ALA A 27 5.78 1.95 -7.07
N GLY A 28 5.84 0.63 -6.90
CA GLY A 28 7.10 -0.11 -6.72
C GLY A 28 7.48 -0.36 -5.26
N TYR A 29 6.76 0.20 -4.28
CA TYR A 29 6.97 -0.08 -2.86
C TYR A 29 5.93 -1.06 -2.32
N SER A 30 6.39 -2.02 -1.54
CA SER A 30 5.58 -2.96 -0.77
C SER A 30 5.25 -2.39 0.61
N ALA A 31 3.97 -2.43 0.98
CA ALA A 31 3.54 -2.12 2.33
C ALA A 31 3.97 -3.25 3.28
N GLU A 32 4.99 -3.00 4.11
CA GLU A 32 5.51 -3.94 5.10
C GLU A 32 5.57 -3.24 6.46
N ASN A 33 5.00 -3.85 7.51
CA ASN A 33 4.97 -3.27 8.87
C ASN A 33 4.45 -1.83 8.92
N ASN A 34 3.36 -1.54 8.19
CA ASN A 34 2.75 -0.21 8.13
C ASN A 34 3.68 0.89 7.57
N ARG A 35 4.70 0.47 6.80
CA ARG A 35 5.69 1.31 6.12
C ARG A 35 5.80 0.89 4.65
N CYS A 36 6.23 1.81 3.80
CA CYS A 36 6.45 1.52 2.39
C CYS A 36 7.92 1.13 2.19
N THR A 37 8.17 -0.10 1.77
CA THR A 37 9.51 -0.68 1.64
C THR A 37 9.78 -1.15 0.21
N ILE A 38 11.03 -1.11 -0.22
CA ILE A 38 11.46 -1.62 -1.52
C ILE A 38 12.79 -2.34 -1.37
N GLU A 39 12.98 -3.40 -2.16
CA GLU A 39 14.26 -4.11 -2.28
C GLU A 39 15.39 -3.14 -2.64
N ARG A 40 16.58 -3.36 -2.08
CA ARG A 40 17.74 -2.54 -2.46
C ARG A 40 18.10 -2.82 -3.93
N PRO A 41 18.31 -1.80 -4.77
CA PRO A 41 18.84 -2.03 -6.11
C PRO A 41 20.22 -2.71 -6.05
N VAL A 42 20.51 -3.60 -7.01
CA VAL A 42 21.78 -4.35 -7.08
C VAL A 42 22.97 -3.40 -7.18
N HIS A 43 22.81 -2.34 -7.98
CA HIS A 43 23.77 -1.25 -8.13
C HIS A 43 23.13 0.06 -7.70
N GLY A 44 23.75 0.76 -6.75
CA GLY A 44 23.31 2.09 -6.29
C GLY A 44 22.80 2.15 -4.86
N SER A 45 22.36 3.34 -4.49
CA SER A 45 21.70 3.69 -3.22
C SER A 45 20.17 3.59 -3.34
N CYS A 46 19.46 3.61 -2.21
CA CYS A 46 18.01 3.63 -2.20
C CYS A 46 17.45 4.82 -3.01
N PRO A 47 16.26 4.65 -3.62
CA PRO A 47 15.59 5.73 -4.37
C PRO A 47 15.42 7.01 -3.53
N PRO A 48 15.33 8.19 -4.18
CA PRO A 48 15.20 9.46 -3.47
C PRO A 48 13.92 9.47 -2.61
N GLY A 49 14.05 9.93 -1.36
CA GLY A 49 12.95 9.91 -0.38
C GLY A 49 12.79 8.59 0.36
N SER A 50 13.67 7.60 0.16
CA SER A 50 13.75 6.43 1.02
C SER A 50 15.12 6.27 1.68
N SER A 51 15.13 5.71 2.89
CA SER A 51 16.34 5.45 3.68
C SER A 51 16.57 3.95 3.81
N TYR A 52 17.83 3.52 3.66
CA TYR A 52 18.19 2.12 3.84
C TYR A 52 18.09 1.73 5.31
N SER A 53 17.23 0.75 5.62
CA SER A 53 17.09 0.20 6.96
C SER A 53 17.82 -1.14 7.06
N LEU A 54 18.95 -1.14 7.78
CA LEU A 54 19.76 -2.33 8.06
C LEU A 54 18.96 -3.44 8.76
N ASN A 55 17.96 -3.06 9.56
CA ASN A 55 17.14 -4.01 10.32
C ASN A 55 16.29 -4.93 9.44
N ILE A 56 15.93 -4.49 8.23
CA ILE A 56 15.12 -5.25 7.28
C ILE A 56 15.86 -5.46 5.94
N ASN A 57 17.12 -5.00 5.83
CA ASN A 57 17.93 -4.98 4.61
C ASN A 57 17.20 -4.40 3.37
N LYS A 58 16.24 -3.49 3.58
CA LYS A 58 15.38 -2.88 2.57
C LYS A 58 15.37 -1.36 2.69
N CYS A 59 15.00 -0.69 1.61
CA CYS A 59 14.82 0.76 1.58
C CYS A 59 13.41 1.11 2.09
N VAL A 60 13.30 1.99 3.07
CA VAL A 60 12.03 2.43 3.67
C VAL A 60 11.72 3.87 3.20
N HIS A 61 10.58 4.08 2.56
CA HIS A 61 10.06 5.40 2.21
C HIS A 61 9.43 6.04 3.44
N SER A 62 9.80 7.30 3.72
CA SER A 62 9.32 8.10 4.86
C SER A 62 8.26 9.09 4.44
#